data_AF-A0A401UKE5-F1
#
_entry.id   AF-A0A401UKE5-F1
#
_cell.length_a   1.000
_cell.length_b   1.000
_cell.length_c   1.000
_cell.angle_alpha   90.00
_cell.angle_beta   90.00
_cell.angle_gamma   90.00
#
_symmetry.space_group_name_H-M   'P 1'
#
loop_
_entity.id
_entity.type
_entity.pdbx_description
1 polymer ?
#
loop_
_entity_poly.entity_id
_entity_poly.type
_entity_poly.pdbx_seq_one_letter_code
_entity_poly.pdbx_strand_id
1 'polypeptide(L)'
;MSFLFKDKKNNDGVEKVGFEEILSEDRMIRREKRFRILNTVIIYNSEEDYYESLATCVNENNVIETISIEAFDIQENVIELKGAYVDYEEYEEDSEVKCSGKIYYL
;
A
#
# COMPACT_ATOMS: atom_id res chain seq x y z
N MET A 1 -35.20 21.85 3.34
CA MET A 1 -34.92 23.00 2.47
C MET A 1 -34.77 22.50 1.05
N SER A 2 -35.50 23.15 0.13
CA SER A 2 -35.53 23.09 -1.35
C SER A 2 -34.79 21.96 -2.08
N PHE A 3 -35.60 21.15 -2.75
CA PHE A 3 -35.28 20.29 -3.89
C PHE A 3 -34.78 21.11 -5.09
N LEU A 4 -33.75 20.63 -5.79
CA LEU A 4 -33.43 20.98 -7.17
C LEU A 4 -32.56 19.87 -7.80
N PHE A 5 -33.19 18.77 -8.22
CA PHE A 5 -32.60 17.87 -9.21
C PHE A 5 -33.38 18.03 -10.51
N LYS A 6 -32.66 18.49 -11.53
CA LYS A 6 -33.16 18.84 -12.86
C LYS A 6 -32.99 17.61 -13.74
N ASP A 7 -34.08 16.97 -14.12
CA ASP A 7 -34.08 15.86 -15.09
C ASP A 7 -33.60 16.33 -16.47
N LYS A 8 -32.63 15.62 -17.07
CA LYS A 8 -32.52 15.53 -18.53
C LYS A 8 -31.71 14.30 -19.03
N LYS A 9 -32.48 13.26 -19.42
CA LYS A 9 -32.36 12.33 -20.56
C LYS A 9 -31.11 11.42 -20.76
N ASN A 10 -31.39 10.11 -20.70
CA ASN A 10 -30.88 8.94 -21.44
C ASN A 10 -29.68 9.09 -22.40
N ASN A 11 -28.65 8.23 -22.23
CA ASN A 11 -28.32 7.17 -23.20
C ASN A 11 -27.26 6.18 -22.67
N ASP A 12 -27.50 4.90 -22.98
CA ASP A 12 -26.61 3.75 -23.16
C ASP A 12 -25.19 3.75 -22.56
N GLY A 13 -24.90 2.65 -21.84
CA GLY A 13 -23.65 1.92 -22.04
C GLY A 13 -22.73 1.83 -20.83
N VAL A 14 -22.81 0.68 -20.15
CA VAL A 14 -21.79 0.06 -19.29
C VAL A 14 -21.35 0.90 -18.08
N GLU A 15 -21.89 0.56 -16.90
CA GLU A 15 -21.31 0.96 -15.61
C GLU A 15 -19.87 0.48 -15.57
N LYS A 16 -18.93 1.40 -15.80
CA LYS A 16 -17.56 1.22 -15.33
C LYS A 16 -17.64 1.24 -13.83
N VAL A 17 -17.52 0.07 -13.21
CA VAL A 17 -17.17 -0.04 -11.79
C VAL A 17 -15.79 0.59 -11.67
N GLY A 18 -15.76 1.91 -11.43
CA GLY A 18 -14.56 2.57 -10.97
C GLY A 18 -14.26 1.98 -9.60
N PHE A 19 -13.10 1.35 -9.45
CA PHE A 19 -12.51 1.21 -8.14
C PHE A 19 -12.20 2.63 -7.68
N GLU A 20 -13.16 3.28 -7.02
CA GLU A 20 -12.90 4.50 -6.30
C GLU A 20 -11.96 4.11 -5.15
N GLU A 21 -10.69 4.52 -5.26
CA GLU A 21 -9.82 4.60 -4.11
C GLU A 21 -10.53 5.49 -3.09
N ILE A 22 -11.07 4.88 -2.04
CA ILE A 22 -11.59 5.62 -0.90
C ILE A 22 -10.37 6.20 -0.18
N LEU A 23 -9.92 7.37 -0.64
CA LEU A 23 -9.00 8.23 0.09
C LEU A 23 -9.83 8.85 1.21
N SER A 24 -9.73 8.30 2.43
CA SER A 24 -10.32 8.92 3.61
C SER A 24 -9.71 10.31 3.77
N GLU A 25 -10.56 11.33 3.93
CA GLU A 25 -10.15 12.75 3.99
C GLU A 25 -9.22 13.08 5.18
N ASP A 26 -9.08 12.16 6.14
CA ASP A 26 -8.27 12.33 7.36
C ASP A 26 -6.89 11.62 7.34
N ARG A 27 -6.41 11.13 6.18
CA ARG A 27 -5.08 10.50 6.11
C ARG A 27 -3.96 11.53 6.24
N MET A 28 -3.23 11.45 7.36
CA MET A 28 -2.00 12.21 7.54
C MET A 28 -0.79 11.32 7.24
N ILE A 29 -0.12 11.59 6.11
CA ILE A 29 1.12 10.90 5.75
C ILE A 29 2.22 11.32 6.73
N ARG A 30 2.77 10.34 7.45
CA ARG A 30 3.87 10.53 8.39
C ARG A 30 5.22 10.37 7.71
N ARG A 31 5.32 9.46 6.74
CA ARG A 31 6.59 9.11 6.12
C ARG A 31 6.40 8.44 4.77
N GLU A 32 7.13 8.94 3.78
CA GLU A 32 7.31 8.28 2.48
C GLU A 32 8.79 7.94 2.29
N LYS A 33 9.08 6.72 1.85
CA LYS A 33 10.45 6.32 1.47
C LYS A 33 10.43 5.31 0.34
N ARG A 34 11.47 5.37 -0.49
CA ARG A 34 11.81 4.30 -1.39
C ARG A 34 12.86 3.38 -0.78
N PHE A 35 12.62 2.09 -0.93
CA PHE A 35 13.50 1.04 -0.48
C PHE A 35 13.89 0.11 -1.64
N ARG A 36 15.04 -0.53 -1.49
CA ARG A 36 15.40 -1.72 -2.26
C ARG A 36 15.50 -2.91 -1.31
N ILE A 37 14.80 -3.99 -1.64
CA ILE A 37 14.80 -5.21 -0.83
C ILE A 37 16.15 -5.93 -0.99
N LEU A 38 16.77 -6.25 0.14
CA LEU A 38 18.02 -7.01 0.22
C LEU A 38 17.75 -8.49 0.50
N ASN A 39 16.77 -8.75 1.37
CA ASN A 39 16.36 -10.09 1.76
C ASN A 39 14.93 -10.09 2.31
N THR A 40 14.29 -11.25 2.32
CA THR A 40 12.98 -11.46 2.95
C THR A 40 13.01 -12.66 3.87
N VAL A 41 12.18 -12.65 4.91
CA VAL A 41 12.01 -13.74 5.86
C VAL A 41 10.55 -13.82 6.29
N ILE A 42 10.08 -15.04 6.52
CA ILE A 42 8.77 -15.29 7.11
C ILE A 42 9.02 -15.76 8.55
N ILE A 43 8.44 -15.06 9.52
CA ILE A 43 8.55 -15.37 10.93
C ILE A 43 7.20 -15.85 11.46
N TYR A 44 7.21 -16.78 12.42
CA TYR A 44 5.99 -17.20 13.11
C TYR A 44 5.86 -16.42 14.41
N ASN A 45 4.76 -15.68 14.57
CA ASN A 45 4.39 -15.00 15.80
C ASN A 45 3.53 -15.95 16.65
N SER A 46 4.14 -16.53 17.69
CA SER A 46 3.44 -17.47 18.57
C SER A 46 2.43 -16.82 19.52
N GLU A 47 2.50 -15.51 19.73
CA GLU A 47 1.57 -14.80 20.63
C GLU A 47 0.20 -14.61 19.96
N GLU A 48 0.21 -14.37 18.66
CA GLU A 48 -1.00 -14.10 17.87
C GLU A 48 -1.34 -15.24 16.88
N ASP A 49 -0.53 -16.31 16.86
CA ASP A 49 -0.72 -17.52 16.04
C ASP A 49 -0.84 -17.25 14.52
N TYR A 50 0.04 -16.38 14.00
CA TYR A 50 0.13 -16.10 12.56
C TYR A 50 1.58 -15.98 12.07
N TYR A 51 1.75 -15.99 10.74
CA TYR A 51 3.05 -15.78 10.09
C TYR A 51 3.15 -14.37 9.56
N GLU A 52 4.26 -13.70 9.84
CA GLU A 52 4.55 -12.35 9.36
C GLU A 52 5.63 -12.38 8.26
N SER A 53 5.41 -11.61 7.19
CA SER A 53 6.37 -11.45 6.09
C SER A 53 7.17 -10.16 6.24
N LEU A 54 8.46 -10.29 6.54
CA LEU A 54 9.37 -9.16 6.74
C LEU A 54 10.38 -9.03 5.60
N ALA A 55 10.70 -7.80 5.22
CA ALA A 55 11.74 -7.47 4.27
C ALA A 55 12.84 -6.62 4.92
N THR A 56 14.09 -7.04 4.77
CA THR A 56 15.25 -6.21 5.06
C THR A 56 15.58 -5.40 3.83
N CYS A 57 15.59 -4.08 4.01
CA CYS A 57 15.60 -3.10 2.93
C CYS A 57 16.71 -2.07 3.14
N VAL A 58 17.19 -1.47 2.06
CA VAL A 58 18.05 -0.27 2.09
C VAL A 58 17.31 0.90 1.46
N ASN A 59 17.35 2.07 2.11
CA ASN A 59 16.76 3.29 1.57
C ASN A 59 17.78 4.15 0.79
N GLU A 60 17.31 5.26 0.24
CA GLU A 60 18.14 6.21 -0.54
C GLU A 60 19.31 6.82 0.26
N ASN A 61 19.21 6.84 1.59
CA ASN A 61 20.25 7.32 2.50
C ASN A 61 21.21 6.21 2.95
N ASN A 62 21.15 5.01 2.32
CA ASN A 62 21.91 3.82 2.69
C ASN A 62 21.64 3.31 4.12
N VAL A 63 20.50 3.66 4.71
CA VAL A 63 20.10 3.11 6.01
C VAL A 63 19.36 1.80 5.78
N ILE A 64 19.76 0.78 6.54
CA ILE A 64 19.13 -0.54 6.52
C ILE A 64 17.98 -0.53 7.52
N GLU A 65 16.80 -0.93 7.07
CA GLU A 65 15.59 -1.01 7.87
C GLU A 65 14.89 -2.33 7.58
N THR A 66 14.17 -2.87 8.58
CA THR A 66 13.30 -4.04 8.38
C THR A 66 11.86 -3.55 8.46
N ILE A 67 11.07 -3.88 7.44
CA ILE A 67 9.66 -3.49 7.34
C ILE A 67 8.80 -4.74 7.13
N SER A 68 7.58 -4.71 7.65
CA SER A 68 6.56 -5.66 7.24
C SER A 68 6.11 -5.33 5.82
N ILE A 69 6.01 -6.35 4.98
CA ILE A 69 5.54 -6.24 3.58
C ILE A 69 4.20 -6.94 3.38
N GLU A 70 3.48 -7.16 4.48
CA GLU A 70 2.14 -7.71 4.43
C GLU A 70 1.18 -6.77 3.71
N ALA A 71 0.29 -7.36 2.90
CA ALA A 71 -0.70 -6.63 2.13
C ALA A 71 -0.15 -5.56 1.16
N PHE A 72 1.15 -5.60 0.84
CA PHE A 72 1.72 -4.70 -0.17
C PHE A 72 1.37 -5.16 -1.58
N ASP A 73 1.11 -4.21 -2.46
CA ASP A 73 0.79 -4.48 -3.86
C ASP A 73 2.06 -4.86 -4.61
N ILE A 74 2.08 -6.06 -5.20
CA ILE A 74 3.22 -6.56 -5.97
C ILE A 74 2.89 -6.46 -7.46
N GLN A 75 3.73 -5.76 -8.22
CA GLN A 75 3.60 -5.72 -9.68
C GLN A 75 3.84 -7.11 -10.29
N GLU A 76 3.09 -7.45 -11.33
CA GLU A 76 3.12 -8.78 -11.97
C GLU A 76 4.50 -9.20 -12.49
N ASN A 77 5.37 -8.24 -12.81
CA ASN A 77 6.72 -8.50 -13.30
C ASN A 77 7.73 -8.84 -12.20
N VAL A 78 7.34 -8.81 -10.92
CA VAL A 78 8.21 -9.14 -9.79
C VAL A 78 8.23 -10.66 -9.59
N ILE A 79 9.30 -11.29 -10.09
CA ILE A 79 9.50 -12.74 -10.00
C ILE A 79 10.11 -13.15 -8.65
N GLU A 80 10.97 -12.30 -8.09
CA GLU A 80 11.55 -12.45 -6.76
C GLU A 80 11.55 -11.11 -6.01
N LEU A 81 11.36 -11.15 -4.69
CA LEU A 81 11.35 -9.92 -3.91
C LEU A 81 12.75 -9.32 -3.76
N LYS A 82 13.79 -10.16 -3.76
CA LYS A 82 15.16 -9.69 -3.63
C LYS A 82 15.54 -8.79 -4.81
N GLY A 83 16.03 -7.60 -4.49
CA GLY A 83 16.41 -6.60 -5.48
C GLY A 83 15.25 -5.76 -6.02
N ALA A 84 14.00 -6.10 -5.72
CA ALA A 84 12.85 -5.28 -6.05
C ALA A 84 12.86 -3.98 -5.22
N TYR A 85 12.18 -2.96 -5.75
CA TYR A 85 11.95 -1.69 -5.08
C TYR A 85 10.62 -1.71 -4.36
N VAL A 86 10.53 -0.97 -3.26
CA VAL A 86 9.29 -0.70 -2.53
C VAL A 86 9.14 0.80 -2.40
N ASP A 87 8.05 1.34 -2.94
CA ASP A 87 7.58 2.66 -2.52
C ASP A 87 6.70 2.43 -1.29
N TYR A 88 7.14 2.96 -0.14
CA TYR A 88 6.54 2.75 1.18
C TYR A 88 5.93 4.05 1.68
N GLU A 89 4.72 3.95 2.21
CA GLU A 89 3.99 5.04 2.85
C GLU A 89 3.52 4.61 4.24
N GLU A 90 3.80 5.44 5.23
CA GLU A 90 3.28 5.31 6.60
C GLU A 90 2.39 6.50 6.88
N TYR A 91 1.16 6.22 7.32
CA TYR A 91 0.14 7.22 7.54
C TYR A 91 -0.65 6.92 8.81
N GLU A 92 -1.28 7.95 9.35
CA GLU A 92 -2.18 7.85 10.49
C GLU A 92 -3.63 7.86 10.01
N GLU A 93 -4.40 6.87 10.45
CA GLU A 93 -5.83 6.74 10.18
C GLU A 93 -6.49 6.25 11.47
N ASP A 94 -7.52 6.95 11.96
CA ASP A 94 -8.23 6.61 13.21
C ASP A 94 -7.33 6.48 14.47
N SER A 95 -6.26 7.28 14.56
CA SER A 95 -5.22 7.23 15.62
C SER A 95 -4.34 5.97 15.60
N GLU A 96 -4.42 5.15 14.54
CA GLU A 96 -3.56 4.00 14.31
C GLU A 96 -2.54 4.30 13.21
N VAL A 97 -1.33 3.79 13.38
CA VAL A 97 -0.29 3.88 12.34
C VAL A 97 -0.47 2.71 11.38
N LYS A 98 -0.72 3.02 10.12
CA LYS A 98 -0.82 2.05 9.04
C LYS A 98 0.33 2.24 8.08
N CYS A 99 0.64 1.16 7.35
CA CYS A 99 1.61 1.20 6.27
C CYS A 99 1.00 0.59 5.02
N SER A 100 1.40 1.12 3.88
CA SER A 100 1.12 0.57 2.56
C SER A 100 2.40 0.62 1.73
N GLY A 101 2.44 -0.19 0.69
CA GLY A 101 3.55 -0.13 -0.22
C GLY A 101 3.29 -0.84 -1.53
N LYS A 102 4.07 -0.45 -2.53
CA LYS A 102 4.05 -1.04 -3.86
C LYS A 102 5.43 -1.60 -4.19
N ILE A 103 5.48 -2.90 -4.49
CA ILE A 103 6.70 -3.63 -4.84
C ILE A 103 6.80 -3.76 -6.36
N TYR A 104 7.95 -3.39 -6.93
CA TYR A 104 8.16 -3.38 -8.38
C TYR A 104 9.63 -3.51 -8.79
N TYR A 105 9.85 -3.82 -10.06
CA TYR A 105 11.14 -3.61 -10.73
C TYR A 105 11.11 -2.35 -11.60
N LEU A 106 12.28 -1.71 -11.73
CA LEU A 106 12.51 -0.59 -12.66
C LEU A 106 12.62 -1.06 -14.11
#